data_AF-A0A4Y2NZ14-F1
#
_entry.id   AF-A0A4Y2NZ14-F1
#
_cell.length_a   1.000
_cell.length_b   1.000
_cell.length_c   1.000
_cell.angle_alpha   90.00
_cell.angle_beta   90.00
_cell.angle_gamma   90.00
#
_symmetry.space_group_name_H-M   'P 1'
#
loop_
_entity.id
_entity.type
_entity.pdbx_description
1 polymer ?
#
loop_
_entity_poly.entity_id
_entity_poly.type
_entity_poly.pdbx_seq_one_letter_code
_entity_poly.pdbx_strand_id
1 'polypeptide(L)'
;MDPVISRNAFMAHLENLLLNTLAEERRHIRELAVRRIIKARESTPTVDRRRLVVPKLNFKAKQYIDMIDWFKCDVTEPPIADDLTIEELKSIAENASIKDLQTYKFPCHTQTVERCVKLMTEVTSTVCGSHNRDGYVRKTMASRQIMHSFEHKANCKMM
;
A
#
# COMPACT_ATOMS: atom_id res chain seq x y z
N MET A 1 17.41 -20.76 6.27
CA MET A 1 16.81 -19.44 6.03
C MET A 1 16.12 -19.01 7.31
N ASP A 2 16.35 -17.78 7.75
CA ASP A 2 15.79 -17.27 8.99
C ASP A 2 14.25 -17.17 8.87
N PRO A 3 13.48 -17.92 9.70
CA PRO A 3 12.02 -17.85 9.70
C PRO A 3 11.47 -16.45 10.00
N VAL A 4 12.24 -15.56 10.63
CA VAL A 4 11.86 -14.17 10.90
C VAL A 4 11.79 -13.37 9.60
N ILE A 5 12.77 -13.53 8.71
CA ILE A 5 12.80 -12.82 7.41
C ILE A 5 11.60 -13.23 6.55
N SER A 6 11.27 -14.53 6.53
CA SER A 6 10.14 -15.02 5.75
C SER A 6 8.79 -14.56 6.31
N ARG A 7 8.66 -14.47 7.64
CA ARG A 7 7.43 -13.99 8.30
C ARG A 7 7.22 -12.48 8.14
N ASN A 8 8.29 -11.71 7.91
CA ASN A 8 8.24 -10.26 7.73
C ASN A 8 8.13 -9.82 6.25
N ALA A 9 7.94 -10.75 5.31
CA ALA A 9 7.85 -10.48 3.88
C ALA A 9 6.54 -9.77 3.44
N PHE A 10 5.82 -9.13 4.36
CA PHE A 10 4.59 -8.37 4.07
C PHE A 10 4.79 -7.27 3.02
N MET A 11 5.97 -6.66 2.98
CA MET A 11 6.28 -5.60 2.00
C MET A 11 6.36 -6.13 0.56
N ALA A 12 6.64 -7.42 0.40
CA ALA A 12 6.61 -8.10 -0.89
C ALA A 12 5.19 -8.50 -1.31
N HIS A 13 4.15 -7.90 -0.73
CA HIS A 13 2.77 -8.14 -1.14
C HIS A 13 2.61 -8.02 -2.66
N LEU A 14 1.81 -8.91 -3.24
CA LEU A 14 1.71 -9.05 -4.70
C LEU A 14 1.26 -7.75 -5.38
N GLU A 15 0.31 -7.02 -4.77
CA GLU A 15 -0.15 -5.73 -5.30
C GLU A 15 0.99 -4.70 -5.37
N ASN A 16 1.87 -4.66 -4.35
CA ASN A 16 3.02 -3.74 -4.34
C ASN A 16 4.03 -4.12 -5.43
N LEU A 17 4.29 -5.43 -5.58
CA LEU A 17 5.20 -5.93 -6.60
C LEU A 17 4.64 -5.68 -8.00
N LEU A 18 3.34 -5.85 -8.20
CA LEU A 18 2.65 -5.53 -9.47
C LEU A 18 2.78 -4.06 -9.83
N LEU A 19 2.58 -3.14 -8.89
CA LEU A 19 2.69 -1.71 -9.14
C LEU A 19 4.11 -1.32 -9.57
N ASN A 20 5.13 -1.89 -8.91
CA ASN A 20 6.53 -1.72 -9.32
C ASN A 20 6.78 -2.31 -10.72
N THR A 21 6.23 -3.50 -10.98
CA THR A 21 6.35 -4.19 -12.28
C THR A 21 5.66 -3.39 -13.40
N LEU A 22 4.55 -2.72 -13.10
CA LEU A 22 3.83 -1.83 -14.01
C LEU A 22 4.62 -0.53 -14.30
N ALA A 23 5.38 -0.07 -13.31
CA ALA A 23 6.25 1.10 -13.41
C ALA A 23 7.65 0.83 -13.99
N GLU A 24 7.94 -0.41 -14.39
CA GLU A 24 9.24 -0.83 -14.90
C GLU A 24 9.52 -0.29 -16.33
N GLU A 25 10.76 0.05 -16.64
CA GLU A 25 11.17 0.52 -17.98
C GLU A 25 11.15 -0.60 -19.05
N ARG A 26 11.40 -1.83 -18.64
CA ARG A 26 11.45 -3.00 -19.52
C ARG A 26 10.05 -3.46 -19.91
N ARG A 27 9.74 -3.36 -21.21
CA ARG A 27 8.42 -3.69 -21.79
C ARG A 27 7.87 -5.05 -21.39
N HIS A 28 8.68 -6.12 -21.52
CA HIS A 28 8.24 -7.49 -21.21
C HIS A 28 7.80 -7.68 -19.76
N ILE A 29 8.28 -6.84 -18.84
CA ILE A 29 7.93 -6.87 -17.42
C ILE A 29 6.60 -6.15 -17.18
N ARG A 30 6.40 -4.97 -17.79
CA ARG A 30 5.11 -4.29 -17.76
C ARG A 30 4.00 -5.15 -18.37
N GLU A 31 4.28 -5.83 -19.47
CA GLU A 31 3.32 -6.76 -20.10
C GLU A 31 2.90 -7.88 -19.15
N LEU A 32 3.83 -8.40 -18.34
CA LEU A 32 3.51 -9.36 -17.29
C LEU A 32 2.56 -8.74 -16.25
N ALA A 33 2.83 -7.53 -15.75
CA ALA A 33 1.96 -6.85 -14.78
C ALA A 33 0.54 -6.66 -15.33
N VAL A 34 0.43 -6.12 -16.54
CA VAL A 34 -0.87 -5.83 -17.19
C VAL A 34 -1.69 -7.11 -17.39
N ARG A 35 -1.06 -8.18 -17.88
CA ARG A 35 -1.74 -9.49 -18.00
C ARG A 35 -2.26 -10.00 -16.66
N ARG A 36 -1.52 -9.78 -15.57
CA ARG A 36 -1.92 -10.20 -14.22
C ARG A 36 -3.05 -9.35 -13.67
N ILE A 37 -3.03 -8.03 -13.88
CA ILE A 37 -4.10 -7.13 -13.47
C ILE A 37 -5.40 -7.45 -14.21
N ILE A 38 -5.35 -7.63 -15.54
CA ILE A 38 -6.53 -8.01 -16.34
C ILE A 38 -7.09 -9.35 -15.87
N LYS A 39 -6.23 -10.36 -15.65
CA LYS A 39 -6.68 -11.65 -15.12
C LYS A 39 -7.31 -11.51 -13.73
N ALA A 40 -6.75 -10.66 -12.86
CA ALA A 40 -7.27 -10.42 -11.52
C ALA A 40 -8.67 -9.81 -11.57
N ARG A 41 -8.90 -8.82 -12.45
CA ARG A 41 -10.22 -8.21 -12.72
C ARG A 41 -11.28 -9.22 -13.13
N GLU A 42 -10.93 -10.12 -14.03
CA GLU A 42 -11.85 -11.15 -14.53
C GLU A 42 -12.18 -12.20 -13.47
N SER A 43 -11.32 -12.36 -12.47
CA SER A 43 -11.41 -13.40 -11.45
C SER A 43 -12.10 -13.00 -10.16
N THR A 44 -12.52 -11.74 -9.98
CA THR A 44 -13.11 -11.26 -8.71
C THR A 44 -14.60 -11.64 -8.59
N PRO A 45 -14.98 -12.54 -7.65
CA PRO A 45 -16.35 -12.59 -7.16
C PRO A 45 -16.62 -11.36 -6.29
N THR A 46 -17.86 -10.89 -6.34
CA THR A 46 -18.35 -9.55 -5.95
C THR A 46 -18.08 -9.07 -4.52
N VAL A 47 -17.56 -9.88 -3.57
CA VAL A 47 -17.51 -9.46 -2.15
C VAL A 47 -16.46 -10.17 -1.27
N ASP A 48 -15.33 -10.71 -1.77
CA ASP A 48 -14.31 -11.24 -0.82
C ASP A 48 -13.27 -10.17 -0.47
N ARG A 49 -13.10 -9.90 0.83
CA ARG A 49 -12.18 -8.89 1.34
C ARG A 49 -10.76 -9.24 0.90
N ARG A 50 -10.02 -8.29 0.31
CA ARG A 50 -8.59 -8.46 -0.06
C ARG A 50 -7.81 -9.04 1.12
N ARG A 51 -7.33 -10.28 0.97
CA ARG A 51 -6.57 -10.98 2.02
C ARG A 51 -5.10 -10.66 1.88
N LEU A 52 -4.51 -10.06 2.91
CA LEU A 52 -3.07 -9.85 2.98
C LEU A 52 -2.37 -11.19 3.32
N VAL A 53 -1.99 -11.93 2.28
CA VAL A 53 -1.23 -13.19 2.42
C VAL A 53 0.25 -12.90 2.20
N VAL A 54 1.10 -13.37 3.12
CA VAL A 54 2.55 -13.26 2.97
C VAL A 54 3.00 -14.22 1.86
N PRO A 55 3.59 -13.74 0.77
CA PRO A 55 4.03 -14.60 -0.31
C PRO A 55 5.26 -15.41 0.08
N LYS A 56 5.38 -16.60 -0.49
CA LYS A 56 6.58 -17.41 -0.35
C LYS A 56 7.69 -16.84 -1.23
N LEU A 57 8.68 -16.21 -0.62
CA LEU A 57 9.81 -15.61 -1.32
C LEU A 57 10.81 -16.64 -1.84
N ASN A 58 11.28 -16.42 -3.07
CA ASN A 58 12.40 -17.11 -3.67
C ASN A 58 13.70 -16.34 -3.40
N PHE A 59 14.41 -16.72 -2.34
CA PHE A 59 15.69 -16.10 -1.97
C PHE A 59 16.84 -16.37 -2.96
N LYS A 60 16.66 -17.24 -3.95
CA LYS A 60 17.65 -17.48 -5.02
C LYS A 60 17.43 -16.55 -6.22
N ALA A 61 16.37 -15.76 -6.22
CA ALA A 61 16.06 -14.82 -7.28
C ALA A 61 17.20 -13.81 -7.46
N LYS A 62 17.57 -13.54 -8.72
CA LYS A 62 18.52 -12.48 -9.08
C LYS A 62 17.81 -11.16 -9.40
N GLN A 63 16.53 -11.23 -9.74
CA GLN A 63 15.69 -10.07 -10.05
C GLN A 63 14.47 -10.09 -9.14
N TYR A 64 13.94 -8.91 -8.83
CA TYR A 64 12.80 -8.78 -7.92
C TYR A 64 11.54 -9.49 -8.44
N ILE A 65 11.38 -9.59 -9.76
CA ILE A 65 10.24 -10.24 -10.42
C ILE A 65 10.25 -11.75 -10.15
N ASP A 66 11.44 -12.35 -10.03
CA ASP A 66 11.60 -13.78 -9.75
C ASP A 66 11.50 -14.10 -8.24
N MET A 67 11.34 -13.08 -7.39
CA MET A 67 11.18 -13.27 -5.95
C MET A 67 9.87 -13.96 -5.59
N ILE A 68 8.86 -13.91 -6.47
CA ILE A 68 7.55 -14.52 -6.25
C ILE A 68 7.20 -15.40 -7.44
N ASP A 69 6.60 -16.55 -7.16
CA ASP A 69 6.02 -17.40 -8.19
C ASP A 69 4.63 -16.88 -8.59
N TRP A 70 4.60 -16.04 -9.62
CA TRP A 70 3.37 -15.42 -10.16
C TRP A 70 2.30 -16.43 -10.62
N PHE A 71 2.64 -17.69 -10.82
CA PHE A 71 1.68 -18.73 -11.21
C PHE A 71 1.01 -19.40 -10.02
N LYS A 72 1.64 -19.38 -8.84
CA LYS A 72 1.14 -20.03 -7.62
C LYS A 72 0.50 -19.07 -6.63
N CYS A 73 0.67 -17.77 -6.83
CA CYS A 73 0.13 -16.77 -5.94
C CYS A 73 -1.16 -16.16 -6.53
N ASP A 74 -2.19 -16.08 -5.69
CA ASP A 74 -3.43 -15.41 -6.04
C ASP A 74 -3.20 -13.89 -6.04
N VAL A 75 -3.31 -13.30 -7.22
CA VAL A 75 -3.11 -11.88 -7.44
C VAL A 75 -4.46 -11.19 -7.41
N THR A 76 -4.66 -10.29 -6.46
CA THR A 76 -5.79 -9.36 -6.45
C THR A 76 -5.45 -8.12 -7.26
N GLU A 77 -6.48 -7.47 -7.80
CA GLU A 77 -6.31 -6.19 -8.47
C GLU A 77 -5.84 -5.12 -7.46
N PRO A 78 -4.73 -4.41 -7.73
CA PRO A 78 -4.34 -3.26 -6.94
C PRO A 78 -5.38 -2.14 -7.08
N PRO A 79 -5.80 -1.47 -5.98
CA PRO A 79 -6.77 -0.36 -6.05
C PRO A 79 -6.34 0.78 -6.95
N ILE A 80 -5.03 1.00 -7.07
CA ILE A 80 -4.48 2.03 -7.95
C ILE A 80 -4.75 1.71 -9.43
N ALA A 81 -4.84 0.42 -9.76
CA ALA A 81 -5.17 -0.01 -11.11
C ALA A 81 -6.68 0.05 -11.37
N ASP A 82 -7.55 -0.06 -10.36
CA ASP A 82 -9.02 -0.13 -10.48
C ASP A 82 -9.60 0.99 -11.35
N ASP A 83 -9.09 2.21 -11.21
CA ASP A 83 -9.54 3.38 -11.99
C ASP A 83 -9.09 3.36 -13.47
N LEU A 84 -8.13 2.49 -13.85
CA LEU A 84 -7.58 2.42 -15.20
C LEU A 84 -8.41 1.47 -16.08
N THR A 85 -8.72 1.86 -17.31
CA THR A 85 -9.34 0.99 -18.31
C THR A 85 -8.37 -0.07 -18.84
N ILE A 86 -8.90 -1.12 -19.49
CA ILE A 86 -8.06 -2.18 -20.08
C ILE A 86 -7.18 -1.61 -21.21
N GLU A 87 -7.72 -0.66 -21.97
CA GLU A 87 -7.03 0.06 -23.04
C GLU A 87 -5.86 0.90 -22.50
N GLU A 88 -6.08 1.61 -21.38
CA GLU A 88 -5.03 2.35 -20.69
C GLU A 88 -3.94 1.43 -20.12
N LEU A 89 -4.32 0.29 -19.53
CA LEU A 89 -3.35 -0.70 -19.08
C LEU A 89 -2.50 -1.24 -20.24
N LYS A 90 -3.10 -1.53 -21.39
CA LYS A 90 -2.36 -1.97 -22.59
C LYS A 90 -1.44 -0.87 -23.11
N SER A 91 -1.88 0.38 -23.13
CA SER A 91 -1.05 1.51 -23.57
C SER A 91 0.15 1.75 -22.64
N ILE A 92 -0.02 1.52 -21.34
CA ILE A 92 1.08 1.56 -20.33
C ILE A 92 2.13 0.48 -20.65
N ALA A 93 1.71 -0.74 -21.01
CA ALA A 93 2.65 -1.79 -21.39
C ALA A 93 3.46 -1.39 -22.63
N GLU A 94 2.83 -0.79 -23.64
CA GLU A 94 3.47 -0.44 -24.91
C GLU A 94 4.39 0.78 -24.82
N ASN A 95 3.88 1.90 -24.30
CA ASN A 95 4.52 3.20 -24.48
C ASN A 95 5.31 3.69 -23.27
N ALA A 96 5.35 2.92 -22.17
CA ALA A 96 5.98 3.32 -20.91
C ALA A 96 5.53 4.73 -20.44
N SER A 97 4.29 5.12 -20.74
CA SER A 97 3.72 6.39 -20.29
C SER A 97 3.29 6.26 -18.82
N ILE A 98 4.28 6.01 -17.96
CA ILE A 98 4.16 5.81 -16.51
C ILE A 98 4.27 7.18 -15.79
N LYS A 99 4.15 8.30 -16.53
CA LYS A 99 4.12 9.61 -15.89
C LYS A 99 2.95 9.70 -14.90
N ASP A 100 1.84 9.02 -15.19
CA ASP A 100 0.64 9.06 -14.36
C ASP A 100 0.68 8.10 -13.15
N LEU A 101 1.34 6.94 -13.28
CA LEU A 101 1.54 5.99 -12.17
C LEU A 101 2.63 6.44 -11.19
N GLN A 102 3.71 7.08 -11.68
CA GLN A 102 4.72 7.72 -10.82
C GLN A 102 4.18 8.97 -10.09
N THR A 103 3.01 9.51 -10.49
CA THR A 103 2.38 10.69 -9.87
C THR A 103 1.37 10.42 -8.78
N TYR A 104 1.20 9.18 -8.30
CA TYR A 104 0.65 9.00 -6.95
C TYR A 104 1.70 9.48 -5.94
N LYS A 105 1.86 10.81 -5.84
CA LYS A 105 2.57 11.51 -4.78
C LYS A 105 1.75 11.30 -3.52
N PHE A 106 1.89 10.12 -2.92
CA PHE A 106 1.37 9.90 -1.59
C PHE A 106 2.05 10.93 -0.68
N PRO A 107 1.29 11.80 -0.01
CA PRO A 107 1.85 12.85 0.82
C PRO A 107 2.36 12.26 2.15
N CYS A 108 3.35 11.37 2.07
CA CYS A 108 3.93 10.61 3.18
C CYS A 108 4.64 11.50 4.21
N HIS A 109 5.11 12.68 3.77
CA HIS A 109 5.81 13.66 4.60
C HIS A 109 4.94 14.87 4.93
N THR A 110 3.62 14.68 5.01
CA THR A 110 2.77 15.74 5.55
C THR A 110 2.79 15.75 7.06
N GLN A 111 2.69 16.93 7.64
CA GLN A 111 2.53 17.11 9.09
C GLN A 111 1.34 16.29 9.64
N THR A 112 0.28 16.10 8.85
CA THR A 112 -0.85 15.23 9.21
C THR A 112 -0.42 13.77 9.38
N VAL A 113 0.35 13.22 8.43
CA VAL A 113 0.87 11.85 8.52
C VAL A 113 1.78 11.70 9.74
N GLU A 114 2.70 12.64 9.98
CA GLU A 114 3.57 12.62 11.16
C GLU A 114 2.79 12.65 12.47
N ARG A 115 1.75 13.49 12.56
CA ARG A 115 0.85 13.56 13.73
C ARG A 115 0.08 12.25 13.94
N CYS A 116 -0.38 11.61 12.87
CA CYS A 116 -1.04 10.31 12.93
C CYS A 116 -0.09 9.21 13.42
N VAL A 117 1.12 9.13 12.86
CA VAL A 117 2.14 8.16 13.31
C VAL A 117 2.44 8.35 14.79
N LYS A 118 2.65 9.60 15.23
CA LYS A 118 2.87 9.92 16.65
C LYS A 118 1.72 9.47 17.55
N LEU A 119 0.48 9.75 17.15
CA LEU A 119 -0.71 9.31 17.90
C LEU A 119 -0.78 7.79 17.98
N MET A 120 -0.53 7.08 16.87
CA MET A 120 -0.58 5.62 16.85
C MET A 120 0.51 5.01 17.73
N THR A 121 1.72 5.57 17.75
CA THR A 121 2.77 5.14 18.67
C THR A 121 2.31 5.25 20.13
N GLU A 122 1.77 6.40 20.53
CA GLU A 122 1.24 6.62 21.88
C GLU A 122 0.10 5.65 22.23
N VAL A 123 -0.84 5.44 21.31
CA VAL A 123 -1.94 4.50 21.48
C VAL A 123 -1.41 3.08 21.69
N THR A 124 -0.47 2.64 20.87
CA THR A 124 0.08 1.28 20.95
C THR A 124 0.89 1.03 22.21
N SER A 125 1.54 2.05 22.78
CA SER A 125 2.24 1.96 24.07
C SER A 125 1.29 2.01 25.27
N THR A 126 0.11 2.61 25.12
CA THR A 126 -0.82 2.85 26.24
C THR A 126 -1.87 1.75 26.38
N VAL A 127 -2.40 1.23 25.27
CA VAL A 127 -3.50 0.25 25.29
C VAL A 127 -3.28 -0.95 24.37
N CYS A 128 -3.76 -2.11 24.82
CA CYS A 128 -3.73 -3.38 24.07
C CYS A 128 -5.12 -3.74 23.51
N GLY A 129 -5.14 -4.41 22.37
CA GLY A 129 -6.36 -4.84 21.67
C GLY A 129 -6.89 -3.80 20.68
N SER A 130 -7.41 -4.27 19.53
CA SER A 130 -7.88 -3.41 18.44
C SER A 130 -9.01 -2.47 18.85
N HIS A 131 -9.99 -2.98 19.59
CA HIS A 131 -11.14 -2.20 20.05
C HIS A 131 -10.73 -1.04 20.97
N ASN A 132 -9.84 -1.32 21.93
CA ASN A 132 -9.36 -0.31 22.88
C ASN A 132 -8.50 0.75 22.18
N ARG A 133 -7.63 0.33 21.25
CA ARG A 133 -6.80 1.24 20.45
C ARG A 133 -7.67 2.18 19.62
N ASP A 134 -8.66 1.64 18.94
CA ASP A 134 -9.60 2.42 18.14
C ASP A 134 -10.44 3.38 19.01
N GLY A 135 -10.92 2.93 20.16
CA GLY A 135 -11.61 3.77 21.14
C GLY A 135 -10.75 4.93 21.65
N TYR A 136 -9.46 4.68 21.93
CA TYR A 136 -8.51 5.72 22.34
C TYR A 136 -8.31 6.74 21.22
N VAL A 137 -8.03 6.29 19.99
CA VAL A 137 -7.86 7.15 18.81
C VAL A 137 -9.07 8.05 18.62
N ARG A 138 -10.28 7.48 18.64
CA ARG A 138 -11.53 8.25 18.48
C ARG A 138 -11.71 9.30 19.57
N LYS A 139 -11.46 8.96 20.83
CA LYS A 139 -11.52 9.92 21.95
C LYS A 139 -10.49 11.04 21.82
N THR A 140 -9.24 10.71 21.48
CA THR A 140 -8.18 11.72 21.31
C THR A 140 -8.49 12.64 20.14
N MET A 141 -9.00 12.12 19.02
CA MET A 141 -9.39 12.94 17.86
C MET A 141 -10.56 13.86 18.20
N ALA A 142 -11.59 13.37 18.90
CA ALA A 142 -12.70 14.19 19.37
C ALA A 142 -12.24 15.30 20.34
N SER A 143 -11.34 14.97 21.28
CA SER A 143 -10.75 15.98 22.18
C SER A 143 -9.96 17.04 21.41
N ARG A 144 -9.17 16.66 20.41
CA ARG A 144 -8.41 17.59 19.56
C ARG A 144 -9.31 18.50 18.71
N GLN A 145 -10.50 18.04 18.31
CA GLN A 145 -11.46 18.85 17.57
C GLN A 145 -12.10 19.95 18.42
N ILE A 146 -12.18 19.76 19.75
CA ILE A 146 -12.71 20.76 20.69
C ILE A 146 -11.66 21.85 20.97
N MET A 147 -10.37 21.52 20.85
CA MET A 147 -9.27 22.47 21.07
C MET A 147 -9.29 23.57 19.99
N HIS A 148 -9.04 24.81 20.40
CA HIS A 148 -8.90 25.93 19.46
C HIS A 148 -7.75 25.66 18.46
N SER A 149 -8.02 25.91 17.19
CA SER A 149 -6.99 25.93 16.15
C SER A 149 -6.23 27.25 16.21
N PHE A 150 -4.90 27.15 16.08
CA PHE A 150 -4.04 28.32 16.00
C PHE A 150 -3.27 28.24 14.68
N GLU A 151 -3.25 29.34 13.93
CA GLU A 151 -2.47 29.40 12.67
C GLU A 151 -0.96 29.38 12.93
N HIS A 152 -0.53 29.98 14.03
CA HIS A 152 0.89 30.12 14.38
C HIS A 152 1.15 29.58 15.78
N LYS A 153 2.27 28.86 15.95
CA LYS A 153 2.66 28.26 17.23
C LYS A 153 2.80 29.30 18.36
N ALA A 154 3.19 30.54 18.03
CA ALA A 154 3.31 31.65 18.97
C ALA A 154 1.97 32.05 19.63
N ASN A 155 0.84 31.73 19.00
CA ASN A 155 -0.49 32.07 19.51
C ASN A 155 -1.00 31.04 20.52
N CYS A 156 -0.35 29.87 20.62
CA CYS A 156 -0.65 28.87 21.63
C CYS A 156 -0.03 29.29 22.97
N LYS A 157 -0.80 29.98 23.81
CA LYS A 157 -0.42 30.26 25.20
C LYS A 157 -0.71 29.02 26.03
N MET A 158 0.31 28.46 26.68
CA MET A 158 0.08 27.46 27.73
C MET A 158 -0.60 28.19 28.90
N MET A 159 -1.85 27.83 29.15
CA MET A 159 -2.56 28.18 30.40
C MET A 159 -2.06 27.28 31.52
#